data_AF-A0A916FX39-F1
#
_entry.id   AF-A0A916FX39-F1
#
_cell.length_a   1.000
_cell.length_b   1.000
_cell.length_c   1.000
_cell.angle_alpha   90.00
_cell.angle_beta   90.00
_cell.angle_gamma   90.00
#
_symmetry.space_group_name_H-M   'P 1'
#
loop_
_entity.id
_entity.type
_entity.pdbx_description
1 polymer ?
#
loop_
_entity_poly.entity_id
_entity_poly.type
_entity_poly.pdbx_seq_one_letter_code
_entity_poly.pdbx_strand_id
1 'polypeptide(L)'
;MSEEEHLRDIGNSLHQRLTTGDVTATAEIAETFLLLVTERLRKRYFHLDDPHLVDTVVEDALISYFNRPEQYDPMRSSLVSYLRMSADGDIRNTLKKQKKNAVAASIDQVVELEDSVSEYQVADEFDLEAQVISNHSPVWQLLIELLPDKTDQEMALLMMENVRETEAFADVLGVSDRPQEEQAITVKRHKDRLKKTLQRAINPSELRYDG
;
A
#
# COMPACT_ATOMS: atom_id res chain seq x y z
N MET A 1 -6.65 -3.83 -26.11
CA MET A 1 -7.25 -3.74 -24.77
C MET A 1 -6.18 -4.09 -23.76
N SER A 2 -5.98 -3.25 -22.76
CA SER A 2 -5.05 -3.54 -21.66
C SER A 2 -5.65 -4.58 -20.72
N GLU A 3 -4.81 -5.37 -20.03
CA GLU A 3 -5.25 -6.30 -18.98
C GLU A 3 -6.07 -5.58 -17.89
N GLU A 4 -5.67 -4.36 -17.54
CA GLU A 4 -6.37 -3.52 -16.56
C GLU A 4 -7.76 -3.08 -17.04
N GLU A 5 -7.90 -2.82 -18.33
CA GLU A 5 -9.16 -2.42 -18.96
C GLU A 5 -10.16 -3.59 -18.95
N HIS A 6 -9.68 -4.81 -19.25
CA HIS A 6 -10.48 -6.02 -19.19
C HIS A 6 -10.96 -6.36 -17.77
N LEU A 7 -10.07 -6.25 -16.78
CA LEU A 7 -10.43 -6.48 -15.36
C LEU A 7 -11.44 -5.44 -14.86
N ARG A 8 -11.37 -4.20 -15.35
CA ARG A 8 -12.35 -3.16 -15.03
C ARG A 8 -13.73 -3.51 -15.59
N ASP A 9 -13.80 -3.96 -16.84
CA ASP A 9 -15.07 -4.34 -17.47
C ASP A 9 -15.71 -5.55 -16.77
N ILE A 10 -14.91 -6.57 -16.44
CA ILE A 10 -15.37 -7.73 -15.66
C ILE A 10 -15.91 -7.28 -14.30
N GLY A 11 -15.15 -6.45 -13.58
CA GLY A 11 -15.56 -5.95 -12.26
C GLY A 11 -16.88 -5.18 -12.31
N ASN A 12 -17.08 -4.34 -13.32
CA ASN A 12 -18.30 -3.57 -13.51
C ASN A 12 -19.50 -4.47 -13.83
N SER A 13 -19.32 -5.45 -14.72
CA SER A 13 -20.37 -6.42 -15.09
C SER A 13 -20.81 -7.25 -13.89
N LEU A 14 -19.84 -7.78 -13.12
CA LEU A 14 -20.13 -8.57 -11.93
C LEU A 14 -20.75 -7.73 -10.81
N HIS A 15 -20.30 -6.49 -10.61
CA HIS A 15 -20.92 -5.57 -9.67
C HIS A 15 -22.39 -5.26 -10.03
N GLN A 16 -22.69 -5.03 -11.31
CA GLN A 16 -24.06 -4.81 -11.76
C GLN A 16 -24.93 -6.05 -11.51
N ARG A 17 -24.41 -7.25 -11.77
CA ARG A 17 -25.13 -8.50 -11.48
C ARG A 17 -25.39 -8.67 -9.98
N LEU A 18 -24.38 -8.42 -9.15
CA LEU A 18 -24.49 -8.47 -7.68
C LEU A 18 -25.59 -7.52 -7.18
N THR A 19 -25.59 -6.27 -7.63
CA THR A 19 -26.59 -5.25 -7.24
C THR A 19 -27.99 -5.54 -7.77
N THR A 20 -28.10 -6.31 -8.86
CA THR A 20 -29.39 -6.78 -9.40
C THR A 20 -29.90 -8.06 -8.70
N GLY A 21 -29.15 -8.60 -7.72
CA GLY A 21 -29.53 -9.75 -6.91
C GLY A 21 -29.11 -11.11 -7.47
N ASP A 22 -28.16 -11.15 -8.39
CA ASP A 22 -27.58 -12.40 -8.88
C ASP A 22 -26.74 -13.09 -7.78
N VAL A 23 -27.18 -14.29 -7.39
CA VAL A 23 -26.57 -15.06 -6.30
C VAL A 23 -25.23 -15.69 -6.67
N THR A 24 -24.89 -15.81 -7.97
CA THR A 24 -23.57 -16.35 -8.39
C THR A 24 -22.52 -15.27 -8.52
N ALA A 25 -22.92 -14.00 -8.61
CA ALA A 25 -22.01 -12.88 -8.77
C ALA A 25 -20.99 -12.78 -7.62
N THR A 26 -21.39 -13.12 -6.38
CA THR A 26 -20.46 -13.15 -5.23
C THR A 26 -19.34 -14.17 -5.42
N ALA A 27 -19.66 -15.40 -5.84
CA ALA A 27 -18.70 -16.45 -6.09
C ALA A 27 -17.76 -16.08 -7.25
N GLU A 28 -18.30 -15.56 -8.35
CA GLU A 28 -17.51 -15.15 -9.51
C GLU A 28 -16.58 -13.96 -9.19
N ILE A 29 -17.02 -13.02 -8.35
CA ILE A 29 -16.18 -11.92 -7.86
C ILE A 29 -15.05 -12.47 -6.99
N ALA A 30 -15.35 -13.37 -6.06
CA ALA A 30 -14.34 -13.98 -5.21
C ALA A 30 -13.30 -14.76 -6.04
N GLU A 31 -13.74 -15.63 -6.94
CA GLU A 31 -12.85 -16.42 -7.81
C GLU A 31 -11.96 -15.54 -8.69
N THR A 32 -12.50 -14.43 -9.21
CA THR A 32 -11.75 -13.53 -10.10
C THR A 32 -10.78 -12.63 -9.34
N PHE A 33 -11.21 -12.06 -8.21
CA PHE A 33 -10.52 -10.94 -7.58
C PHE A 33 -9.79 -11.30 -6.29
N LEU A 34 -10.16 -12.36 -5.58
CA LEU A 34 -9.50 -12.76 -4.33
C LEU A 34 -8.01 -13.01 -4.58
N LEU A 35 -7.67 -13.99 -5.43
CA LEU A 35 -6.28 -14.33 -5.73
C LEU A 35 -5.52 -13.16 -6.36
N LEU A 36 -6.17 -12.39 -7.23
CA LEU A 36 -5.54 -11.25 -7.89
C LEU A 36 -5.14 -10.16 -6.88
N VAL A 37 -6.04 -9.79 -5.96
CA VAL A 37 -5.78 -8.76 -4.94
C VAL A 37 -4.80 -9.29 -3.90
N THR A 38 -4.98 -10.53 -3.46
CA THR A 38 -4.07 -11.20 -2.52
C THR A 38 -2.64 -11.25 -3.05
N GLU A 39 -2.42 -11.69 -4.29
CA GLU A 39 -1.05 -11.75 -4.86
C GLU A 39 -0.43 -10.36 -5.03
N ARG A 40 -1.23 -9.35 -5.37
CA ARG A 40 -0.76 -7.95 -5.44
C ARG A 40 -0.38 -7.42 -4.06
N LEU A 41 -1.18 -7.69 -3.03
CA LEU A 41 -0.88 -7.27 -1.67
C LEU A 41 0.24 -8.08 -1.04
N ARG A 42 0.33 -9.39 -1.28
CA ARG A 42 1.45 -10.21 -0.84
C ARG A 42 2.77 -9.73 -1.44
N LYS A 43 2.78 -9.30 -2.70
CA LYS A 43 3.98 -8.67 -3.29
C LYS A 43 4.36 -7.36 -2.60
N ARG A 44 3.39 -6.58 -2.12
CA ARG A 44 3.61 -5.33 -1.39
C ARG A 44 4.05 -5.59 0.07
N TYR A 45 3.43 -6.57 0.69
CA TYR A 45 3.52 -6.92 2.11
C TYR A 45 4.21 -8.27 2.35
N PHE A 46 5.12 -8.66 1.47
CA PHE A 46 5.82 -9.96 1.54
C PHE A 46 6.68 -10.14 2.80
N HIS A 47 6.87 -9.04 3.55
CA HIS A 47 7.70 -8.92 4.74
C HIS A 47 6.89 -8.92 6.04
N LEU A 48 5.57 -9.13 5.99
CA LEU A 48 4.75 -9.26 7.20
C LEU A 48 5.09 -10.56 7.95
N ASP A 49 5.22 -10.45 9.27
CA ASP A 49 5.49 -11.59 10.16
C ASP A 49 4.33 -12.58 10.21
N ASP A 50 3.10 -12.09 10.01
CA ASP A 50 1.90 -12.91 9.91
C ASP A 50 1.60 -13.22 8.43
N PRO A 51 1.87 -14.46 7.97
CA PRO A 51 1.65 -14.85 6.58
C PRO A 51 0.16 -14.86 6.20
N HIS A 52 -0.73 -14.94 7.18
CA HIS A 52 -2.18 -15.04 6.99
C HIS A 52 -2.89 -13.69 7.06
N LEU A 53 -2.21 -12.63 7.49
CA LEU A 53 -2.81 -11.30 7.62
C LEU A 53 -3.31 -10.77 6.27
N VAL A 54 -2.52 -10.95 5.20
CA VAL A 54 -2.92 -10.52 3.85
C VAL A 54 -4.15 -11.27 3.35
N ASP A 55 -4.24 -12.57 3.63
CA ASP A 55 -5.41 -13.36 3.20
C ASP A 55 -6.66 -12.89 3.95
N THR A 56 -6.52 -12.69 5.27
CA THR A 56 -7.60 -12.26 6.15
C THR A 56 -8.16 -10.89 5.75
N VAL A 57 -7.29 -9.89 5.53
CA VAL A 57 -7.76 -8.54 5.19
C VAL A 57 -8.38 -8.45 3.79
N VAL A 58 -7.98 -9.32 2.85
CA VAL A 58 -8.60 -9.37 1.51
C VAL A 58 -9.96 -10.06 1.59
N GLU A 59 -10.07 -11.14 2.35
CA GLU A 59 -11.35 -11.79 2.64
C GLU A 59 -12.31 -10.81 3.33
N ASP A 60 -11.85 -10.09 4.35
CA ASP A 60 -12.63 -9.07 5.05
C ASP A 60 -13.06 -7.93 4.13
N ALA A 61 -12.18 -7.46 3.24
CA ALA A 61 -12.52 -6.44 2.25
C ALA A 61 -13.62 -6.92 1.27
N LEU A 62 -13.55 -8.18 0.82
CA LEU A 62 -14.58 -8.77 -0.03
C LEU A 62 -15.90 -8.95 0.73
N ILE A 63 -15.87 -9.44 1.96
CA ILE A 63 -17.06 -9.58 2.81
C ILE A 63 -17.70 -8.22 3.05
N SER A 64 -16.91 -7.20 3.38
CA SER A 64 -17.36 -5.82 3.57
C SER A 64 -18.05 -5.28 2.30
N TYR A 65 -17.43 -5.50 1.15
CA TYR A 65 -18.00 -5.15 -0.15
C TYR A 65 -19.31 -5.90 -0.45
N PHE A 66 -19.39 -7.21 -0.21
CA PHE A 66 -20.62 -7.98 -0.45
C PHE A 66 -21.77 -7.59 0.49
N ASN A 67 -21.46 -7.17 1.71
CA ASN A 67 -22.45 -6.68 2.65
C ASN A 67 -23.01 -5.30 2.28
N ARG A 68 -22.22 -4.48 1.58
CA ARG A 68 -22.57 -3.10 1.20
C ARG A 68 -22.04 -2.75 -0.19
N PRO A 69 -22.51 -3.42 -1.25
CA PRO A 69 -21.99 -3.21 -2.60
C PRO A 69 -22.21 -1.78 -3.09
N GLU A 70 -23.22 -1.07 -2.59
CA GLU A 70 -23.54 0.32 -2.92
C GLU A 70 -22.44 1.34 -2.54
N GLN A 71 -21.48 0.97 -1.70
CA GLN A 71 -20.36 1.83 -1.34
C GLN A 71 -19.28 1.90 -2.44
N TYR A 72 -19.24 0.91 -3.32
CA TYR A 72 -18.35 0.91 -4.46
C TYR A 72 -18.95 1.76 -5.59
N ASP A 73 -18.14 2.68 -6.13
CA ASP A 73 -18.50 3.51 -7.28
C ASP A 73 -17.61 3.14 -8.49
N PRO A 74 -18.15 2.44 -9.50
CA PRO A 74 -17.46 2.08 -10.73
C PRO A 74 -16.89 3.27 -11.55
N MET A 75 -17.43 4.48 -11.35
CA MET A 75 -16.96 5.68 -12.04
C MET A 75 -15.68 6.23 -11.40
N ARG A 76 -15.47 5.99 -10.11
CA ARG A 76 -14.32 6.51 -9.36
C ARG A 76 -13.08 5.63 -9.46
N SER A 77 -13.25 4.32 -9.41
CA SER A 77 -12.11 3.38 -9.49
C SER A 77 -12.57 2.00 -9.96
N SER A 78 -11.59 1.14 -10.30
CA SER A 78 -11.88 -0.27 -10.59
C SER A 78 -12.14 -1.05 -9.30
N LEU A 79 -12.89 -2.15 -9.39
CA LEU A 79 -13.15 -3.03 -8.25
C LEU A 79 -11.84 -3.55 -7.61
N VAL A 80 -10.84 -3.85 -8.44
CA VAL A 80 -9.50 -4.24 -7.97
C VAL A 80 -8.86 -3.15 -7.13
N SER A 81 -8.90 -1.91 -7.61
CA SER A 81 -8.33 -0.75 -6.91
C SER A 81 -9.06 -0.48 -5.59
N TYR A 82 -10.39 -0.60 -5.58
CA TYR A 82 -11.22 -0.44 -4.40
C TYR A 82 -10.91 -1.51 -3.33
N LEU A 83 -10.93 -2.79 -3.70
CA LEU A 83 -10.64 -3.89 -2.79
C LEU A 83 -9.22 -3.80 -2.23
N ARG A 84 -8.25 -3.45 -3.08
CA ARG A 84 -6.88 -3.21 -2.65
C ARG A 84 -6.82 -2.08 -1.61
N MET A 85 -7.46 -0.94 -1.87
CA MET A 85 -7.46 0.21 -0.97
C MET A 85 -8.10 -0.13 0.39
N SER A 86 -9.20 -0.88 0.39
CA SER A 86 -9.86 -1.33 1.63
C SER A 86 -8.93 -2.23 2.45
N ALA A 87 -8.44 -3.31 1.84
CA ALA A 87 -7.56 -4.27 2.50
C ALA A 87 -6.24 -3.62 2.96
N ASP A 88 -5.70 -2.66 2.21
CA ASP A 88 -4.52 -1.88 2.59
C ASP A 88 -4.75 -1.06 3.87
N GLY A 89 -5.91 -0.40 3.97
CA GLY A 89 -6.33 0.30 5.18
C GLY A 89 -6.44 -0.63 6.39
N ASP A 90 -6.97 -1.84 6.19
CA ASP A 90 -7.11 -2.84 7.26
C ASP A 90 -5.77 -3.41 7.73
N ILE A 91 -4.81 -3.64 6.81
CA ILE A 91 -3.44 -3.99 7.16
C ILE A 91 -2.81 -2.88 7.99
N ARG A 92 -2.88 -1.62 7.54
CA ARG A 92 -2.35 -0.45 8.25
C ARG A 92 -2.95 -0.32 9.65
N ASN A 93 -4.26 -0.46 9.77
CA ASN A 93 -4.96 -0.41 11.06
C ASN A 93 -4.51 -1.54 12.00
N THR A 94 -4.30 -2.74 11.46
CA THR A 94 -3.85 -3.91 12.23
C THR A 94 -2.41 -3.71 12.73
N LEU A 95 -1.51 -3.26 11.87
CA LEU A 95 -0.12 -2.95 12.23
C LEU A 95 -0.04 -1.83 13.28
N LYS A 96 -0.86 -0.77 13.14
CA LYS A 96 -0.94 0.33 14.12
C LYS A 96 -1.36 -0.18 15.50
N LYS A 97 -2.33 -1.11 15.56
CA LYS A 97 -2.76 -1.76 16.81
C LYS A 97 -1.67 -2.64 17.40
N GLN A 98 -1.00 -3.47 16.60
CA GLN A 98 0.10 -4.32 17.04
C GLN A 98 1.25 -3.50 17.64
N LYS A 99 1.62 -2.38 17.01
CA LYS A 99 2.64 -1.46 17.53
C LYS A 99 2.24 -0.84 18.87
N LYS A 100 0.99 -0.36 19.00
CA LYS A 100 0.49 0.19 20.27
C LYS A 100 0.55 -0.86 21.39
N ASN A 101 0.17 -2.09 21.08
CA ASN A 101 0.19 -3.20 22.04
C ASN A 101 1.61 -3.64 22.38
N ALA A 102 2.55 -3.60 21.44
CA ALA A 102 3.96 -3.90 21.70
C ALA A 102 4.62 -2.84 22.60
N VAL A 103 4.32 -1.55 22.37
CA VAL A 103 4.76 -0.46 23.24
C VAL A 103 4.10 -0.58 24.62
N ALA A 104 2.80 -0.88 24.69
CA ALA A 104 2.10 -1.11 25.95
C ALA A 104 2.66 -2.31 26.72
N ALA A 105 2.92 -3.45 26.06
CA ALA A 105 3.53 -4.64 26.65
C ALA A 105 4.99 -4.41 27.11
N SER A 106 5.70 -3.47 26.47
CA SER A 106 7.03 -3.04 26.92
C SER A 106 6.97 -2.14 28.15
N ILE A 107 5.87 -1.42 28.33
CA ILE A 107 5.59 -0.56 29.49
C ILE A 107 4.99 -1.38 30.65
N ASP A 108 4.31 -2.49 30.36
CA ASP A 108 3.63 -3.37 31.33
C ASP A 108 4.57 -4.18 32.25
N GLN A 109 5.89 -3.94 32.19
CA GLN A 109 6.80 -4.31 33.29
C GLN A 109 6.81 -3.27 34.42
N VAL A 110 6.17 -2.11 34.25
CA VAL A 110 6.20 -1.01 35.22
C VAL A 110 4.81 -0.30 35.26
N VAL A 111 4.03 -0.72 36.25
CA VAL A 111 2.90 -0.03 36.95
C VAL A 111 1.47 -0.21 36.43
N GLU A 112 0.63 -0.61 37.40
CA GLU A 112 -0.83 -0.70 37.41
C GLU A 112 -1.58 0.56 36.91
N LEU A 113 -2.73 0.30 36.27
CA LEU A 113 -3.97 1.10 36.15
C LEU A 113 -3.97 2.54 36.69
N GLU A 114 -4.24 3.54 35.85
CA GLU A 114 -5.52 4.30 35.85
C GLU A 114 -5.59 5.38 34.74
N ASP A 115 -6.79 5.45 34.17
CA ASP A 115 -7.53 6.58 33.60
C ASP A 115 -7.03 7.54 32.50
N SER A 116 -7.99 7.74 31.60
CA SER A 116 -8.04 8.56 30.40
C SER A 116 -7.76 10.06 30.60
N VAL A 117 -6.95 10.65 29.71
CA VAL A 117 -7.28 11.93 29.05
C VAL A 117 -6.77 11.89 27.62
N SER A 118 -7.70 12.11 26.68
CA SER A 118 -7.44 12.34 25.27
C SER A 118 -6.83 13.73 25.09
N GLU A 119 -5.60 13.79 24.58
CA GLU A 119 -5.06 14.98 23.94
C GLU A 119 -4.57 14.61 22.54
N TYR A 120 -5.09 15.37 21.57
CA TYR A 120 -4.72 15.31 20.16
C TYR A 120 -3.23 15.63 20.00
N GLN A 121 -2.41 14.59 19.82
CA GLN A 121 -1.12 14.73 19.16
C GLN A 121 -1.26 14.22 17.74
N VAL A 122 -1.30 15.15 16.80
CA VAL A 122 -1.00 14.90 15.39
C VAL A 122 0.50 14.59 15.35
N ALA A 123 0.84 13.32 15.59
CA ALA A 123 2.19 12.80 15.45
C ALA A 123 2.27 12.10 14.09
N ASP A 124 3.14 12.63 13.23
CA ASP A 124 3.51 12.17 11.89
C ASP A 124 3.04 10.76 11.53
N GLU A 125 1.93 10.71 10.79
CA GLU A 125 1.29 9.47 10.34
C GLU A 125 2.02 8.82 9.15
N PHE A 126 3.10 9.45 8.66
CA PHE A 126 3.82 9.05 7.43
C PHE A 126 5.09 8.18 7.65
N ASP A 127 5.61 8.02 8.88
CA ASP A 127 6.86 7.27 9.15
C ASP A 127 6.61 5.81 9.63
N LEU A 128 5.38 5.30 9.50
CA LEU A 128 4.97 3.98 10.00
C LEU A 128 5.15 2.84 9.00
N GLU A 129 5.01 3.11 7.70
CA GLU A 129 5.22 2.10 6.66
C GLU A 129 6.70 1.76 6.50
N ALA A 130 7.58 2.77 6.49
CA ALA A 130 9.03 2.60 6.37
C ALA A 130 9.64 1.78 7.52
N GLN A 131 9.11 1.91 8.74
CA GLN A 131 9.59 1.15 9.92
C GLN A 131 9.18 -0.33 9.91
N VAL A 132 8.04 -0.69 9.30
CA VAL A 132 7.59 -2.11 9.25
C VAL A 132 8.25 -2.84 8.08
N ILE A 133 8.45 -2.16 6.95
CA ILE A 133 9.25 -2.69 5.83
C ILE A 133 10.72 -2.92 6.27
N SER A 134 11.23 -2.08 7.20
CA SER A 134 12.60 -2.11 7.76
C SER A 134 13.05 -3.45 8.33
N ASN A 135 12.14 -4.27 8.87
CA ASN A 135 12.58 -5.36 9.75
C ASN A 135 12.83 -6.70 9.03
N HIS A 136 12.24 -6.99 7.86
CA HIS A 136 12.20 -8.38 7.36
C HIS A 136 12.40 -8.64 5.85
N SER A 137 12.85 -7.67 5.04
CA SER A 137 13.23 -7.93 3.63
C SER A 137 14.74 -7.76 3.36
N PRO A 138 15.42 -8.74 2.73
CA PRO A 138 16.83 -8.60 2.31
C PRO A 138 17.04 -7.48 1.28
N VAL A 139 16.06 -7.25 0.39
CA VAL A 139 16.10 -6.17 -0.62
C VAL A 139 15.90 -4.82 0.05
N TRP A 140 15.07 -4.76 1.09
CA TRP A 140 14.86 -3.53 1.84
C TRP A 140 16.03 -3.19 2.77
N GLN A 141 16.66 -4.20 3.39
CA GLN A 141 17.93 -4.03 4.10
C GLN A 141 19.02 -3.48 3.16
N LEU A 142 19.12 -4.04 1.94
CA LEU A 142 20.02 -3.51 0.91
C LEU A 142 19.65 -2.06 0.52
N LEU A 143 18.36 -1.74 0.37
CA LEU A 143 17.89 -0.37 0.12
C LEU A 143 18.23 0.59 1.27
N ILE A 144 18.04 0.19 2.53
CA ILE A 144 18.39 0.98 3.71
C ILE A 144 19.91 1.21 3.77
N GLU A 145 20.70 0.18 3.46
CA GLU A 145 22.16 0.29 3.40
C GLU A 145 22.63 1.20 2.26
N LEU A 146 21.96 1.17 1.11
CA LEU A 146 22.32 1.95 -0.08
C LEU A 146 21.80 3.40 -0.04
N LEU A 147 20.66 3.62 0.61
CA LEU A 147 19.96 4.90 0.70
C LEU A 147 19.78 5.25 2.18
N PRO A 148 20.77 5.93 2.80
CA PRO A 148 20.68 6.32 4.21
C PRO A 148 19.66 7.44 4.48
N ASP A 149 19.21 8.13 3.43
CA ASP A 149 18.21 9.19 3.53
C ASP A 149 16.80 8.59 3.44
N LYS A 150 15.98 8.85 4.46
CA LYS A 150 14.59 8.38 4.55
C LYS A 150 13.75 8.84 3.35
N THR A 151 13.97 10.07 2.91
CA THR A 151 13.30 10.68 1.76
C THR A 151 13.54 9.87 0.48
N ASP A 152 14.76 9.37 0.33
CA ASP A 152 15.19 8.57 -0.80
C ASP A 152 14.61 7.15 -0.76
N GLN A 153 14.45 6.59 0.44
CA GLN A 153 13.80 5.28 0.65
C GLN A 153 12.32 5.33 0.27
N GLU A 154 11.60 6.37 0.71
CA GLU A 154 10.19 6.59 0.38
C GLU A 154 9.98 6.84 -1.12
N MET A 155 10.84 7.64 -1.73
CA MET A 155 10.84 7.84 -3.18
C MET A 155 11.09 6.54 -3.95
N ALA A 156 12.00 5.68 -3.46
CA ALA A 156 12.26 4.37 -4.07
C ALA A 156 11.04 3.44 -3.98
N LEU A 157 10.30 3.47 -2.86
CA LEU A 157 9.03 2.74 -2.72
C LEU A 157 8.02 3.21 -3.77
N LEU A 158 7.79 4.52 -3.90
CA LEU A 158 6.88 5.06 -4.91
C LEU A 158 7.28 4.67 -6.35
N MET A 159 8.59 4.55 -6.62
CA MET A 159 9.10 4.05 -7.90
C MET A 159 8.80 2.56 -8.10
N MET A 160 8.92 1.73 -7.06
CA MET A 160 8.57 0.30 -7.09
C MET A 160 7.05 0.08 -7.23
N GLU A 161 6.24 0.99 -6.70
CA GLU A 161 4.79 1.04 -6.85
C GLU A 161 4.34 1.53 -8.25
N ASN A 162 5.29 1.84 -9.15
CA ASN A 162 5.07 2.37 -10.51
C ASN A 162 4.19 3.64 -10.53
N VAL A 163 4.22 4.42 -9.44
CA VAL A 163 3.49 5.68 -9.33
C VAL A 163 4.07 6.65 -10.36
N ARG A 164 3.18 7.21 -11.19
CA ARG A 164 3.54 8.16 -12.26
C ARG A 164 3.23 9.61 -11.90
N GLU A 165 2.45 9.82 -10.85
CA GLU A 165 1.99 11.14 -10.41
C GLU A 165 3.13 11.90 -9.73
N THR A 166 3.50 13.06 -10.28
CA THR A 166 4.57 13.92 -9.76
C THR A 166 4.24 14.46 -8.37
N GLU A 167 2.96 14.69 -8.07
CA GLU A 167 2.48 15.23 -6.78
C GLU A 167 2.83 14.28 -5.63
N ALA A 168 2.64 12.97 -5.80
CA ALA A 168 3.00 11.96 -4.80
C ALA A 168 4.50 11.97 -4.45
N PHE A 169 5.38 12.26 -5.42
CA PHE A 169 6.82 12.41 -5.15
C PHE A 169 7.16 13.78 -4.57
N ALA A 170 6.40 14.83 -4.91
CA ALA A 170 6.60 16.17 -4.38
C ALA A 170 6.25 16.24 -2.88
N ASP A 171 5.23 15.48 -2.46
CA ASP A 171 4.84 15.30 -1.06
C ASP A 171 5.97 14.67 -0.24
N VAL A 172 6.58 13.60 -0.74
CA VAL A 172 7.73 12.94 -0.08
C VAL A 172 8.93 13.89 0.01
N LEU A 173 9.19 14.66 -1.04
CA LEU A 173 10.31 15.62 -1.06
C LEU A 173 10.02 16.91 -0.28
N GLY A 174 8.82 17.09 0.27
CA GLY A 174 8.41 18.30 0.97
C GLY A 174 8.44 19.55 0.09
N VAL A 175 8.15 19.40 -1.21
CA VAL A 175 8.15 20.49 -2.21
C VAL A 175 6.78 20.76 -2.82
N SER A 176 5.71 20.21 -2.25
CA SER A 176 4.32 20.35 -2.73
C SER A 176 3.82 21.80 -2.73
N ASP A 177 4.47 22.68 -1.96
CA ASP A 177 4.20 24.11 -1.88
C ASP A 177 4.78 24.92 -3.06
N ARG A 178 5.64 24.30 -3.87
CA ARG A 178 6.29 24.95 -5.03
C ARG A 178 5.43 24.90 -6.28
N PRO A 179 5.72 25.73 -7.30
CA PRO A 179 5.09 25.60 -8.61
C PRO A 179 5.31 24.21 -9.23
N GLN A 180 4.30 23.64 -9.90
CA GLN A 180 4.36 22.29 -10.49
C GLN A 180 5.58 22.05 -11.40
N GLU A 181 6.05 23.08 -12.10
CA GLU A 181 7.24 23.00 -12.95
C GLU A 181 8.53 22.79 -12.13
N GLU A 182 8.64 23.47 -10.98
CA GLU A 182 9.77 23.30 -10.05
C GLU A 182 9.69 21.97 -9.29
N GLN A 183 8.48 21.52 -8.95
CA GLN A 183 8.24 20.19 -8.38
C GLN A 183 8.73 19.10 -9.34
N ALA A 184 8.32 19.16 -10.61
CA ALA A 184 8.69 18.18 -11.61
C ALA A 184 10.22 18.09 -11.84
N ILE A 185 10.90 19.25 -11.85
CA ILE A 185 12.36 19.29 -11.97
C ILE A 185 13.04 18.63 -10.75
N THR A 186 12.55 18.92 -9.55
CA THR A 186 13.11 18.41 -8.29
C THR A 186 12.89 16.89 -8.16
N VAL A 187 11.66 16.44 -8.38
CA VAL A 187 11.27 15.02 -8.43
C VAL A 187 12.13 14.26 -9.43
N LYS A 188 12.26 14.78 -10.66
CA LYS A 188 13.07 14.14 -11.71
C LYS A 188 14.53 13.98 -11.32
N ARG A 189 15.15 15.01 -10.74
CA ARG A 189 16.55 14.95 -10.28
C ARG A 189 16.76 13.88 -9.22
N HIS A 190 15.85 13.77 -8.25
CA HIS A 190 15.94 12.74 -7.21
C HIS A 190 15.66 11.34 -7.78
N LYS A 191 14.65 11.16 -8.65
CA LYS A 191 14.40 9.87 -9.32
C LYS A 191 15.59 9.41 -10.16
N ASP A 192 16.24 10.31 -10.89
CA ASP A 192 17.44 9.99 -11.68
C ASP A 192 18.64 9.63 -10.80
N ARG A 193 18.80 10.29 -9.64
CA ARG A 193 19.82 9.94 -8.64
C ARG A 193 19.58 8.53 -8.11
N LEU A 194 18.36 8.27 -7.61
CA LEU A 194 17.96 6.98 -7.05
C LEU A 194 18.12 5.85 -8.06
N LYS A 195 17.65 6.05 -9.28
CA LYS A 195 17.81 5.07 -10.36
C LYS A 195 19.27 4.73 -10.62
N LYS A 196 20.18 5.73 -10.65
CA LYS A 196 21.62 5.50 -10.83
C LYS A 196 22.25 4.78 -9.63
N THR A 197 21.85 5.11 -8.41
CA THR A 197 22.34 4.44 -7.20
C THR A 197 21.90 2.97 -7.18
N LEU A 198 20.62 2.70 -7.46
CA LEU A 198 20.07 1.35 -7.54
C LEU A 198 20.68 0.53 -8.67
N GLN A 199 20.85 1.13 -9.86
CA GLN A 199 21.46 0.46 -11.01
C GLN A 199 22.94 0.12 -10.82
N ARG A 200 23.65 0.83 -9.93
CA ARG A 200 25.05 0.53 -9.58
C ARG A 200 25.18 -0.56 -8.52
N ALA A 201 24.15 -0.73 -7.70
CA ALA A 201 24.18 -1.66 -6.58
C ALA A 201 23.44 -2.98 -6.86
N ILE A 202 22.45 -2.97 -7.75
CA ILE A 202 21.68 -4.13 -8.17
C ILE A 202 22.16 -4.52 -9.57
N ASN A 203 22.57 -5.79 -9.76
CA ASN A 203 23.07 -6.28 -11.04
C ASN A 203 22.03 -5.99 -12.16
N PRO A 204 22.44 -5.49 -13.35
CA PRO A 204 21.52 -5.05 -14.41
C PRO A 204 20.52 -6.11 -14.92
N SER A 205 20.71 -7.38 -14.57
CA SER A 205 19.83 -8.49 -14.91
C SER A 205 18.52 -8.53 -14.10
N GLU A 206 18.44 -7.89 -12.94
CA GLU A 206 17.25 -7.89 -12.06
C GLU A 206 16.34 -6.67 -12.26
N LEU A 207 16.82 -5.66 -12.98
CA LEU A 207 16.12 -4.38 -13.21
C LEU A 207 15.47 -4.28 -14.60
N ARG A 208 15.20 -5.40 -15.27
CA ARG A 208 14.51 -5.40 -16.58
C ARG A 208 13.06 -4.93 -16.44
N TYR A 209 12.89 -3.62 -16.59
CA TYR A 209 11.71 -3.01 -17.18
C TYR A 209 11.69 -3.40 -18.66
N ASP A 210 10.86 -4.38 -19.04
CA ASP A 210 10.43 -4.48 -20.44
C ASP A 210 9.45 -3.32 -20.66
N GLY A 211 9.88 -2.38 -21.52
CA GLY A 211 9.15 -1.16 -21.85
C GLY A 211 8.00 -1.37 -22.82
#